data_AF-A0A9R1V987-F1
#
_entry.id   AF-A0A9R1V987-F1
#
_cell.length_a   1.000
_cell.length_b   1.000
_cell.length_c   1.000
_cell.angle_alpha   90.00
_cell.angle_beta   90.00
_cell.angle_gamma   90.00
#
_symmetry.space_group_name_H-M   'P 1'
#
loop_
_entity.id
_entity.type
_entity.pdbx_description
1 polymer ?
#
loop_
_entity_poly.entity_id
_entity_poly.type
_entity_poly.pdbx_seq_one_letter_code
_entity_poly.pdbx_strand_id
1 'polypeptide(L)'
;MRKIYDEFYENDVEVVVGKYELDKYLDAPPEKMNNETFEILKWWSDKCTTYKVLASMAKDILTIMVSTVTSKSTFSTSGRVVDDFCSNLLPKTVEALIWTQDWLIVSSVVLTLNSYWKM
;
A
#
# COMPACT_ATOMS: atom_id res chain seq x y z
N MET A 1 -22.35 -12.64 -24.07
CA MET A 1 -21.20 -12.25 -23.21
C MET A 1 -20.86 -10.77 -23.34
N ARG A 2 -20.50 -10.24 -24.53
CA ARG A 2 -20.11 -8.82 -24.66
C ARG A 2 -21.21 -7.81 -24.27
N LYS A 3 -22.48 -8.12 -24.60
CA LYS A 3 -23.62 -7.25 -24.27
C LYS A 3 -23.91 -7.09 -22.77
N ILE A 4 -23.57 -8.08 -21.95
CA ILE A 4 -23.86 -8.05 -20.50
C ILE A 4 -22.88 -7.10 -19.78
N TYR A 5 -21.64 -6.98 -20.28
CA TYR A 5 -20.67 -6.03 -19.74
C TYR A 5 -21.03 -4.59 -20.06
N ASP A 6 -21.51 -4.34 -21.28
CA ASP A 6 -21.91 -2.99 -21.71
C ASP A 6 -23.17 -2.52 -20.95
N GLU A 7 -24.14 -3.42 -20.75
CA GLU A 7 -25.40 -3.14 -20.07
C GLU A 7 -25.25 -2.98 -18.54
N PHE A 8 -24.22 -3.59 -17.95
CA PHE A 8 -23.86 -3.41 -16.54
C PHE A 8 -23.11 -2.09 -16.29
N TYR A 9 -22.40 -1.55 -17.29
CA TYR A 9 -21.64 -0.30 -17.15
C TYR A 9 -22.49 0.95 -17.34
N GLU A 10 -23.58 0.87 -18.11
CA GLU A 10 -24.48 2.01 -18.33
C GLU A 10 -25.53 2.23 -17.23
N ASN A 11 -25.80 1.24 -16.37
CA ASN A 11 -26.90 1.35 -15.40
C ASN A 11 -26.53 1.90 -14.01
N ASP A 12 -25.25 2.00 -13.62
CA ASP A 12 -24.87 2.30 -12.23
C ASP A 12 -23.93 3.50 -12.04
N VAL A 13 -23.72 4.35 -13.05
CA VAL A 13 -22.93 5.58 -12.85
C VAL A 13 -23.74 6.79 -13.26
N GLU A 14 -24.67 7.19 -12.39
CA GLU A 14 -25.01 8.60 -12.27
C GLU A 14 -23.73 9.30 -11.80
N VAL A 15 -22.91 9.75 -12.78
CA VAL A 15 -21.71 10.54 -12.51
C VAL A 15 -22.19 11.82 -11.87
N VAL A 16 -22.23 11.85 -10.55
CA VAL A 16 -22.38 13.08 -9.79
C VAL A 16 -21.14 13.90 -10.13
N VAL A 17 -21.27 14.81 -11.09
CA VAL A 17 -20.26 15.81 -11.46
C VAL A 17 -20.19 16.85 -10.33
N GLY A 18 -19.78 16.39 -9.16
CA GLY A 18 -19.35 17.23 -8.05
C GLY A 18 -17.83 17.24 -8.04
N LYS A 19 -17.21 18.40 -7.76
CA LYS A 19 -15.75 18.49 -7.65
C LYS A 19 -15.24 17.46 -6.64
N TYR A 20 -14.44 16.50 -7.12
CA TYR A 20 -13.84 15.48 -6.28
C TYR A 20 -12.80 16.09 -5.33
N GLU A 21 -12.41 15.38 -4.29
CA GLU A 21 -11.32 15.82 -3.40
C GLU A 21 -10.02 16.09 -4.20
N LEU A 22 -9.77 15.28 -5.24
CA LEU A 22 -8.65 15.44 -6.14
C LEU A 22 -8.71 16.77 -6.91
N ASP A 23 -9.86 17.12 -7.49
CA ASP A 23 -10.02 18.37 -8.24
C ASP A 23 -9.79 19.58 -7.32
N LYS A 24 -10.31 19.52 -6.09
CA LYS A 24 -10.09 20.57 -5.09
C LYS A 24 -8.62 20.72 -4.71
N TYR A 25 -7.89 19.61 -4.63
CA TYR A 25 -6.45 19.63 -4.36
C TYR A 25 -5.66 20.22 -5.53
N LEU A 26 -6.01 19.87 -6.77
CA LEU A 26 -5.36 20.38 -7.98
C LEU A 26 -5.64 21.87 -8.22
N ASP A 27 -6.85 22.33 -7.87
CA ASP A 27 -7.24 23.74 -7.94
C ASP A 27 -6.63 24.60 -6.82
N ALA A 28 -6.07 23.99 -5.76
CA ALA A 28 -5.55 24.71 -4.62
C ALA A 28 -4.20 25.39 -4.95
N PRO A 29 -3.97 26.62 -4.45
CA PRO A 29 -2.68 27.28 -4.63
C PRO A 29 -1.56 26.48 -3.95
N PRO A 30 -0.35 26.43 -4.55
CA PRO A 30 0.78 25.72 -3.97
C PRO A 30 1.14 26.31 -2.61
N GLU A 31 1.27 25.46 -1.60
CA GLU A 31 1.68 25.89 -0.27
C GLU A 31 3.16 26.29 -0.27
N LYS A 32 3.47 27.38 0.45
CA LYS A 32 4.84 27.86 0.61
C LYS A 32 5.60 26.89 1.51
N MET A 33 6.46 26.09 0.90
CA MET A 33 7.32 25.16 1.61
C MET A 33 8.52 25.92 2.18
N ASN A 34 8.64 25.95 3.51
CA ASN A 34 9.85 26.45 4.16
C ASN A 34 10.92 25.35 4.04
N ASN A 35 12.03 25.65 3.36
CA ASN A 35 12.98 24.67 2.81
C ASN A 35 13.80 23.87 3.82
N GLU A 36 13.64 24.08 5.13
CA GLU A 36 14.57 23.53 6.11
C GLU A 36 14.24 22.08 6.51
N THR A 37 12.95 21.71 6.62
CA THR A 37 12.53 20.32 6.90
C THR A 37 11.06 20.10 6.51
N PHE A 38 10.80 19.76 5.25
CA PHE A 38 9.43 19.42 4.84
C PHE A 38 9.14 17.94 5.04
N GLU A 39 8.27 17.64 6.01
CA GLU A 39 7.78 16.30 6.29
C GLU A 39 6.51 16.01 5.49
N ILE A 40 6.65 15.44 4.29
CA ILE A 40 5.51 15.14 3.39
C ILE A 40 4.44 14.24 4.03
N LEU A 41 4.83 13.27 4.86
CA LEU A 41 3.88 12.39 5.55
C LEU A 41 3.07 13.13 6.61
N LYS A 42 3.71 14.06 7.32
CA LYS A 42 3.05 14.94 8.30
C LYS A 42 2.11 15.90 7.59
N TRP A 43 2.54 16.46 6.47
CA TRP A 43 1.71 17.32 5.61
C TRP A 43 0.41 16.62 5.18
N TRP A 44 0.49 15.39 4.66
CA TRP A 44 -0.70 14.62 4.31
C TRP A 44 -1.55 14.23 5.52
N SER A 45 -0.92 13.99 6.67
CA SER A 45 -1.64 13.72 7.92
C SER A 45 -2.47 14.92 8.38
N ASP A 46 -1.93 16.13 8.26
CA ASP A 46 -2.63 17.38 8.62
C ASP A 46 -3.78 17.68 7.65
N LYS A 47 -3.69 17.21 6.39
CA LYS A 47 -4.73 17.37 5.37
C LYS A 47 -5.79 16.27 5.35
N CYS A 48 -5.67 15.23 6.18
CA CYS A 48 -6.67 14.14 6.27
C CYS A 48 -8.08 14.63 6.62
N THR A 49 -8.23 15.77 7.29
CA THR A 49 -9.54 16.34 7.63
C THR A 49 -10.22 16.98 6.42
N THR A 50 -9.43 17.55 5.50
CA THR A 50 -9.88 18.25 4.29
C THR A 50 -10.03 17.31 3.08
N TYR A 51 -9.10 16.36 2.94
CA TYR A 51 -9.07 15.39 1.85
C TYR A 51 -8.97 13.98 2.41
N LYS A 52 -10.10 13.41 2.86
CA LYS A 52 -10.10 12.16 3.63
C LYS A 52 -9.61 10.98 2.82
N VAL A 53 -10.14 10.84 1.61
CA VAL A 53 -9.83 9.71 0.73
C VAL A 53 -8.47 9.94 0.08
N LEU A 54 -8.24 11.15 -0.43
CA LEU A 54 -6.98 11.48 -1.11
C LEU A 54 -5.77 11.39 -0.17
N ALA A 55 -5.89 11.89 1.07
CA ALA A 55 -4.78 11.82 2.03
C ALA A 55 -4.50 10.40 2.49
N SER A 56 -5.53 9.54 2.63
CA SER A 56 -5.32 8.12 2.91
C SER A 56 -4.53 7.45 1.79
N MET A 57 -4.95 7.63 0.54
CA MET A 57 -4.24 7.08 -0.62
C MET A 57 -2.80 7.59 -0.71
N ALA A 58 -2.59 8.89 -0.53
CA ALA A 58 -1.26 9.48 -0.56
C ALA A 58 -0.36 8.88 0.54
N LYS A 59 -0.86 8.71 1.76
CA LYS A 59 -0.12 8.10 2.86
C LYS A 59 0.25 6.65 2.56
N ASP A 60 -0.66 5.85 2.00
CA ASP A 60 -0.37 4.45 1.68
C ASP A 60 0.74 4.34 0.64
N ILE A 61 0.66 5.14 -0.44
CA ILE A 61 1.66 5.18 -1.50
C ILE A 61 3.01 5.68 -0.96
N LEU A 62 3.02 6.78 -0.19
CA LEU A 62 4.24 7.36 0.37
C LEU A 62 4.90 6.43 1.39
N THR A 63 4.13 5.74 2.22
CA THR A 63 4.65 4.77 3.19
C THR A 63 5.37 3.61 2.48
N ILE A 64 4.80 3.09 1.40
CA ILE A 64 5.43 2.05 0.59
C ILE A 64 6.75 2.55 0.00
N MET A 65 6.78 3.78 -0.53
CA MET A 65 8.00 4.36 -1.10
C MET A 65 9.09 4.55 -0.04
N VAL A 66 8.76 5.05 1.15
CA VAL A 66 9.70 5.22 2.26
C VAL A 66 10.26 3.86 2.73
N SER A 67 9.40 2.85 2.88
CA SER A 67 9.81 1.50 3.26
C SER A 67 10.70 0.84 2.19
N THR A 68 10.39 1.03 0.91
CA THR A 68 11.16 0.48 -0.21
C THR A 68 12.52 1.16 -0.35
N VAL A 69 12.59 2.48 -0.22
CA VAL A 69 13.87 3.22 -0.28
C VAL A 69 14.73 2.88 0.93
N THR A 70 14.15 2.76 2.12
CA THR A 70 14.88 2.38 3.33
C THR A 70 15.38 0.94 3.26
N SER A 71 14.56 0.00 2.78
CA SER A 71 14.98 -1.40 2.59
C SER A 71 16.06 -1.53 1.51
N LYS A 72 15.97 -0.82 0.38
CA LYS A 72 17.05 -0.79 -0.63
C LYS A 72 18.34 -0.15 -0.11
N SER A 73 18.25 0.92 0.65
CA SER A 73 19.41 1.60 1.25
C SER A 73 20.09 0.72 2.32
N THR A 74 19.29 0.08 3.17
CA THR A 74 19.77 -0.85 4.20
C THR A 74 20.33 -2.12 3.58
N PHE A 75 19.68 -2.64 2.52
CA PHE A 75 20.15 -3.80 1.76
C PHE A 75 21.46 -3.51 1.01
N SER A 76 21.57 -2.33 0.39
CA SER A 76 22.79 -1.87 -0.28
C SER A 76 23.97 -1.75 0.69
N THR A 77 23.71 -1.50 1.98
CA THR A 77 24.75 -1.48 3.02
C THR A 77 25.07 -2.90 3.53
N SER A 78 24.14 -3.85 3.40
CA SER A 78 24.32 -5.26 3.80
C SER A 78 24.94 -6.18 2.71
N GLY A 79 25.46 -5.59 1.63
CA GLY A 79 25.76 -6.23 0.34
C GLY A 79 26.84 -7.32 0.28
N ARG A 80 27.02 -8.14 1.31
CA ARG A 80 27.90 -9.33 1.24
C ARG A 80 27.35 -10.58 1.92
N VAL A 81 26.41 -10.48 2.87
CA VAL A 81 25.96 -11.67 3.62
C VAL A 81 24.67 -12.26 3.07
N VAL A 82 23.78 -11.43 2.52
CA VAL A 82 22.50 -11.89 1.95
C VAL A 82 22.66 -12.33 0.49
N ASP A 83 23.60 -11.74 -0.27
CA ASP A 83 23.83 -12.07 -1.69
C ASP A 83 24.31 -13.52 -1.89
N ASP A 84 25.25 -14.00 -1.08
CA ASP A 84 25.73 -15.40 -1.16
C ASP A 84 24.66 -16.43 -0.74
N PHE A 85 23.80 -16.07 0.21
CA PHE A 85 22.72 -16.95 0.67
C PHE A 85 21.53 -16.95 -0.31
N CYS A 86 21.18 -15.80 -0.89
CA CYS A 86 20.07 -15.67 -1.84
C CYS A 86 20.46 -16.05 -3.28
N SER A 87 21.72 -15.90 -3.70
CA SER A 87 22.18 -16.33 -5.03
C SER A 87 22.20 -17.85 -5.20
N ASN A 88 22.30 -18.61 -4.10
CA ASN A 88 22.24 -20.08 -4.09
C ASN A 88 20.81 -20.63 -3.97
N LEU A 89 19.83 -19.81 -3.57
CA LEU A 89 18.42 -20.20 -3.56
C LEU A 89 17.74 -19.71 -4.85
N LEU A 90 17.35 -20.64 -5.70
CA LEU A 90 16.56 -20.34 -6.90
C LEU A 90 15.34 -19.49 -6.50
N PRO A 91 15.00 -18.39 -7.20
CA PRO A 91 13.89 -17.51 -6.85
C PRO A 91 12.55 -18.23 -6.59
N LYS A 92 12.32 -19.34 -7.31
CA LYS A 92 11.17 -20.23 -7.12
C LYS A 92 11.11 -20.89 -5.74
N THR A 93 12.26 -21.21 -5.15
CA THR A 93 12.37 -21.82 -3.82
C THR A 93 12.09 -20.80 -2.73
N VAL A 94 12.53 -19.55 -2.92
CA VAL A 94 12.21 -18.45 -1.99
C VAL A 94 10.72 -18.12 -2.03
N GLU A 95 10.14 -18.04 -3.23
CA GLU A 95 8.70 -17.83 -3.41
C GLU A 95 7.90 -18.96 -2.75
N ALA A 96 8.24 -20.23 -3.02
CA ALA A 96 7.59 -21.36 -2.36
C ALA A 96 7.71 -21.31 -0.82
N LEU A 97 8.86 -20.91 -0.29
CA LEU A 97 9.07 -20.79 1.15
C LEU A 97 8.18 -19.73 1.78
N ILE A 98 8.08 -18.54 1.15
CA ILE A 98 7.20 -17.45 1.61
C ILE A 98 5.75 -17.91 1.64
N TRP A 99 5.28 -18.59 0.58
CA TRP A 99 3.92 -19.11 0.51
C TRP A 99 3.62 -20.16 1.59
N THR A 100 4.57 -21.08 1.84
CA THR A 100 4.40 -22.09 2.89
C THR A 100 4.40 -21.47 4.29
N GLN A 101 5.22 -20.44 4.53
CA GLN A 101 5.26 -19.75 5.81
C GLN A 101 3.95 -19.00 6.07
N ASP A 102 3.41 -18.31 5.07
CA ASP A 102 2.16 -17.56 5.19
C ASP A 102 0.98 -18.50 5.51
N TRP A 103 0.93 -19.66 4.86
CA TRP A 103 -0.09 -20.68 5.13
C TRP A 103 0.03 -21.32 6.51
N LEU A 104 1.25 -21.54 7.02
CA LEU A 104 1.46 -22.09 8.35
C LEU A 104 1.06 -21.08 9.45
N ILE A 105 1.31 -19.79 9.24
CA ILE A 105 0.88 -18.73 10.15
C ILE A 105 -0.65 -18.64 10.18
N VAL A 106 -1.30 -18.62 9.01
CA VAL A 106 -2.76 -18.59 8.91
C VAL A 106 -3.39 -19.83 9.55
N SER A 107 -2.83 -21.02 9.32
CA SER A 107 -3.31 -22.28 9.92
C SER A 107 -3.20 -22.24 11.45
N SER A 108 -2.09 -21.76 11.99
CA SER A 108 -1.90 -21.61 13.45
C SER A 108 -2.90 -20.63 14.08
N VAL A 109 -3.16 -19.50 13.41
CA VAL A 109 -4.16 -18.51 13.84
C VAL A 109 -5.59 -19.08 13.76
N VAL A 110 -5.91 -19.84 12.71
CA VAL A 110 -7.22 -20.48 12.55
C VAL A 110 -7.44 -21.57 13.59
N LEU A 111 -6.43 -22.41 13.90
CA LEU A 111 -6.53 -23.45 14.91
C LEU A 111 -6.69 -22.88 16.32
N THR A 112 -5.97 -21.80 16.64
CA THR A 112 -6.14 -21.09 17.92
C THR A 112 -7.53 -20.48 18.03
N LEU A 113 -8.00 -19.71 17.05
CA LEU A 113 -9.37 -19.14 17.04
C LEU A 113 -10.46 -20.22 17.13
N ASN A 114 -10.32 -21.35 16.42
CA ASN A 114 -11.32 -22.42 16.44
C ASN A 114 -11.38 -23.18 17.78
N SER A 115 -10.33 -23.09 18.59
CA SER A 115 -10.34 -23.59 19.98
C SER A 115 -11.03 -22.63 20.96
N TYR A 116 -11.09 -21.33 20.66
CA TYR A 116 -11.74 -20.31 21.51
C TYR A 116 -13.27 -20.29 21.42
N TRP A 117 -13.85 -20.65 20.27
CA TRP A 117 -15.31 -20.67 20.07
C TRP A 117 -15.97 -22.02 20.42
N LYS A 118 -15.20 -22.96 20.98
CA LYS A 118 -15.67 -24.31 21.33
C LYS A 118 -15.66 -24.58 22.85
N MET A 119 -15.52 -23.53 23.66
CA MET A 119 -15.92 -23.48 25.08
C MET A 119 -17.20 -22.65 25.20
#